data_AF-A0A661BY32-F1
#
_entry.id   AF-A0A661BY32-F1
#
_cell.length_a   1.000
_cell.length_b   1.000
_cell.length_c   1.000
_cell.angle_alpha   90.00
_cell.angle_beta   90.00
_cell.angle_gamma   90.00
#
_symmetry.space_group_name_H-M   'P 1'
#
loop_
_entity.id
_entity.type
_entity.pdbx_description
1 polymer ?
#
loop_
_entity_poly.entity_id
_entity_poly.type
_entity_poly.pdbx_seq_one_letter_code
_entity_poly.pdbx_strand_id
1 'polypeptide(L)'
;KHAMFVPLVHSDQCTGCGICEKACPTEKAAIRVVQPELVQGKIGEHYRLGWKVDTPITQEFKTPKRKDGKSAPATGLDYLNQGEL
;
A
#
# COMPACT_ATOMS: atom_id res chain seq x y z
N LYS A 1 -23.59 -20.70 -14.12
CA LYS A 1 -22.44 -19.84 -13.75
C LYS A 1 -22.78 -18.43 -14.22
N HIS A 2 -22.93 -17.46 -13.31
CA HIS A 2 -23.27 -16.07 -13.67
C HIS A 2 -22.00 -15.22 -13.76
N ALA A 3 -22.06 -14.13 -14.54
CA ALA A 3 -20.98 -13.14 -14.58
C ALA A 3 -20.88 -12.41 -13.22
N MET A 4 -19.65 -12.14 -12.78
CA MET A 4 -19.37 -11.38 -11.56
C MET A 4 -18.93 -9.97 -11.96
N PHE A 5 -19.66 -8.95 -11.51
CA PHE A 5 -19.32 -7.55 -11.75
C PHE A 5 -18.42 -7.02 -10.64
N VAL A 6 -17.14 -7.42 -10.66
CA VAL A 6 -16.15 -6.93 -9.70
C VAL A 6 -15.65 -5.56 -10.18
N PRO A 7 -15.82 -4.49 -9.38
CA PRO A 7 -15.28 -3.18 -9.74
C PRO A 7 -13.75 -3.22 -9.72
N LEU A 8 -13.12 -2.88 -10.85
CA LEU A 8 -11.68 -2.73 -10.97
C LEU A 8 -11.34 -1.26 -11.25
N VAL A 9 -10.37 -0.73 -10.51
CA VAL A 9 -9.87 0.63 -10.71
C VAL A 9 -8.41 0.59 -11.08
N HIS A 10 -8.07 1.27 -12.17
CA HIS A 10 -6.71 1.55 -12.58
C HIS A 10 -6.25 2.86 -11.93
N SER A 11 -5.52 2.75 -10.82
CA SER A 11 -5.16 3.89 -9.96
C SER A 11 -4.32 4.95 -10.68
N ASP A 12 -3.54 4.57 -11.67
CA ASP A 12 -2.72 5.43 -12.54
C ASP A 12 -3.55 6.39 -13.40
N GLN A 13 -4.79 6.00 -13.72
CA GLN A 13 -5.73 6.80 -14.53
C GLN A 13 -6.90 7.35 -13.70
N CYS A 14 -6.99 6.98 -12.43
CA CYS A 14 -8.05 7.44 -11.54
C CYS A 14 -7.86 8.92 -11.19
N THR A 15 -8.77 9.76 -11.66
CA THR A 15 -8.76 11.21 -11.37
C THR A 15 -9.37 11.57 -10.02
N GLY A 16 -9.98 10.60 -9.32
CA GLY A 16 -10.71 10.87 -8.08
C GLY A 16 -12.07 11.55 -8.28
N CYS A 17 -12.63 11.57 -9.49
CA CYS A 17 -13.88 12.28 -9.80
C CYS A 17 -15.15 11.75 -9.12
N GLY A 18 -15.15 10.51 -8.61
CA GLY A 18 -16.29 9.91 -7.91
C GLY A 18 -17.46 9.46 -8.79
N ILE A 19 -17.33 9.50 -10.12
CA ILE A 19 -18.40 9.05 -11.03
C ILE A 19 -18.73 7.57 -10.83
N CYS A 20 -17.73 6.73 -10.58
CA CYS A 20 -17.93 5.29 -10.34
C CYS A 20 -18.73 4.99 -9.06
N GLU A 21 -18.60 5.81 -8.02
CA GLU A 21 -19.40 5.69 -6.79
C GLU A 21 -20.85 6.09 -7.05
N LYS A 22 -21.08 7.20 -7.77
CA LYS A 22 -22.41 7.70 -8.10
C LYS A 22 -23.18 6.82 -9.09
N ALA A 23 -22.47 6.25 -10.06
CA ALA A 23 -23.04 5.39 -11.10
C ALA A 23 -23.15 3.91 -10.67
N CYS A 24 -22.80 3.59 -9.43
CA CYS A 24 -22.82 2.21 -8.96
C CYS A 24 -24.27 1.67 -8.99
N PRO A 25 -24.55 0.54 -9.67
CA PRO A 25 -25.91 0.03 -9.85
C PRO A 25 -26.49 -0.65 -8.59
N THR A 26 -25.67 -0.83 -7.55
CA THR A 26 -26.08 -1.46 -6.29
C THR A 26 -26.64 -0.42 -5.33
N GLU A 27 -27.56 -0.84 -4.45
CA GLU A 27 -28.17 0.04 -3.43
C GLU A 27 -27.11 0.76 -2.57
N LYS A 28 -26.04 0.03 -2.22
CA LYS A 28 -24.85 0.60 -1.59
C LYS A 28 -23.68 0.48 -2.55
N ALA A 29 -23.01 1.60 -2.83
CA ALA A 29 -21.88 1.62 -3.73
C ALA A 29 -20.77 0.66 -3.26
N ALA A 30 -20.29 -0.17 -4.19
CA ALA A 30 -19.21 -1.13 -3.94
C ALA A 30 -17.82 -0.45 -3.84
N ILE A 31 -17.72 0.82 -4.23
CA ILE A 31 -16.51 1.63 -4.18
C ILE A 31 -16.79 2.98 -3.54
N ARG A 32 -15.80 3.49 -2.81
CA ARG A 32 -15.78 4.81 -2.17
C ARG A 32 -14.59 5.59 -2.70
N VAL A 33 -14.81 6.77 -3.26
CA VAL A 33 -13.74 7.60 -3.81
C VAL A 33 -13.35 8.69 -2.81
N VAL A 34 -12.06 8.76 -2.51
CA VAL A 34 -11.44 9.81 -1.69
C VAL A 34 -10.33 10.46 -2.53
N GLN A 35 -9.94 11.69 -2.18
CA GLN A 35 -8.86 12.39 -2.86
C GLN A 35 -7.60 11.49 -2.91
N PRO A 36 -7.07 11.19 -4.12
CA PRO A 36 -5.96 10.25 -4.28
C PRO A 36 -4.76 10.57 -3.41
N GLU A 37 -4.40 11.84 -3.29
CA GLU A 37 -3.25 12.32 -2.51
C GLU A 37 -3.33 11.97 -1.02
N LEU A 38 -4.54 11.78 -0.47
CA LEU A 38 -4.75 11.46 0.94
C LEU A 38 -4.66 9.95 1.23
N VAL A 39 -4.96 9.11 0.23
CA VAL A 39 -5.17 7.67 0.43
C VAL A 39 -4.22 6.78 -0.35
N GLN A 40 -3.65 7.28 -1.44
CA GLN A 40 -2.71 6.51 -2.25
C GLN A 40 -1.34 6.46 -1.57
N GLY A 41 -0.94 5.25 -1.19
CA GLY A 41 0.43 5.00 -0.78
C GLY A 41 1.40 5.19 -1.94
N LYS A 42 2.62 5.62 -1.62
CA LYS A 42 3.75 5.62 -2.55
C LYS A 42 4.79 4.63 -2.07
N ILE A 43 5.41 3.93 -3.00
CA ILE A 43 6.51 3.05 -2.67
C ILE A 43 7.69 3.93 -2.24
N GLY A 44 8.28 3.62 -1.08
CA GLY A 44 9.41 4.40 -0.58
C GLY A 44 10.65 4.17 -1.43
N GLU A 45 11.52 5.18 -1.53
CA GLU A 45 12.79 5.11 -2.29
C GLU A 45 13.71 3.96 -1.87
N HIS A 46 13.55 3.47 -0.64
CA HIS A 46 14.32 2.35 -0.10
C HIS A 46 13.81 0.98 -0.56
N TYR A 47 12.60 0.91 -1.15
CA TYR A 47 11.98 -0.35 -1.56
C TYR A 47 12.36 -0.69 -3.01
N ARG A 48 12.87 -1.89 -3.20
CA ARG A 48 13.51 -2.32 -4.45
C ARG A 48 12.69 -3.42 -5.11
N LEU A 49 12.23 -3.17 -6.32
CA LEU A 49 11.43 -4.11 -7.11
C LEU A 49 12.36 -5.04 -7.88
N GLY A 50 12.47 -6.30 -7.46
CA GLY A 50 13.40 -7.27 -8.06
C GLY A 50 13.16 -7.58 -9.55
N TRP A 51 11.99 -7.23 -10.09
CA TRP A 51 11.63 -7.37 -11.51
C TRP A 51 11.87 -6.10 -12.34
N LYS A 52 12.39 -5.03 -11.73
CA LYS A 52 12.74 -3.77 -12.39
C LYS A 52 14.26 -3.65 -12.55
N VAL A 53 14.71 -3.49 -13.79
CA VAL A 53 16.15 -3.47 -14.17
C VAL A 53 16.84 -2.18 -13.72
N ASP A 54 16.07 -1.11 -13.56
CA ASP A 54 16.46 0.25 -13.19
C ASP A 54 16.61 0.47 -11.67
N THR A 55 16.66 -0.60 -10.87
CA THR A 55 16.96 -0.50 -9.43
C THR A 55 18.41 -0.92 -9.17
N PRO A 56 19.40 0.00 -9.24
CA PRO A 56 20.80 -0.38 -9.11
C PRO A 56 21.01 -1.11 -7.77
N ILE A 57 21.62 -2.31 -7.84
CA ILE A 57 21.96 -3.11 -6.67
C ILE A 57 23.14 -2.48 -5.96
N THR A 58 22.86 -1.46 -5.15
CA THR A 58 23.84 -0.79 -4.33
C THR A 58 23.66 -1.19 -2.86
N GLN A 59 24.77 -1.43 -2.16
CA GLN A 59 24.82 -1.60 -0.70
C GLN A 59 24.84 -0.23 0.02
N GLU A 60 24.39 0.84 -0.66
CA GLU A 60 24.54 2.22 -0.20
C GLU A 60 23.66 2.56 1.00
N PHE A 61 22.67 1.72 1.31
CA PHE A 61 21.86 1.90 2.50
C PHE A 61 22.70 1.62 3.77
N LYS A 62 23.32 2.68 4.29
CA LYS A 62 23.92 2.69 5.63
C LYS A 62 22.80 2.88 6.64
N THR A 63 22.48 1.83 7.38
CA THR A 63 21.59 1.92 8.53
C THR A 63 22.12 3.02 9.47
N PRO A 64 21.30 4.02 9.86
CA PRO A 64 21.74 4.99 10.85
C PRO A 64 22.13 4.22 12.12
N LYS A 65 23.36 4.45 12.61
CA LYS A 65 23.77 3.87 13.89
C LYS A 65 22.85 4.44 14.97
N ARG A 66 22.10 3.58 15.67
CA ARG A 66 21.36 3.98 16.89
C ARG A 66 22.35 4.68 17.82
N LYS A 67 22.03 5.92 18.23
CA LYS A 67 22.91 6.73 19.07
C LYS A 67 23.09 6.15 20.48
N ASP A 68 22.20 5.25 20.89
CA ASP A 68 22.01 4.97 22.32
C ASP A 68 22.49 3.57 22.75
N GLY A 69 23.06 2.76 21.84
CA GLY A 69 23.64 1.44 22.13
C GLY A 69 22.70 0.38 22.71
N LYS A 70 21.46 0.75 23.07
CA LYS A 70 20.43 -0.13 23.61
C LYS A 70 19.42 -0.42 22.51
N SER A 71 19.30 -1.68 22.14
CA SER A 71 18.15 -2.14 21.38
C SER A 71 16.91 -2.02 22.26
N ALA A 72 16.17 -0.91 22.16
CA ALA A 72 14.78 -0.92 22.63
C ALA A 72 14.10 -2.12 21.94
N PRO A 73 13.39 -2.97 22.70
CA PRO A 73 12.71 -4.13 22.15
C PRO A 73 11.77 -3.64 21.04
N ALA A 74 11.69 -4.38 19.93
CA ALA A 74 10.75 -4.06 18.88
C ALA A 74 9.34 -4.17 19.46
N THR A 75 8.66 -3.05 19.66
CA THR A 75 7.38 -2.93 20.40
C THR A 75 6.17 -3.53 19.67
N GLY A 76 6.40 -4.42 18.70
CA GLY A 76 5.38 -5.15 17.96
C GLY A 76 5.78 -6.60 17.65
N LEU A 77 6.89 -7.08 18.22
CA LEU A 77 7.34 -8.46 18.02
C LEU A 77 6.36 -9.47 18.64
N ASP A 78 5.71 -9.05 19.73
CA ASP A 78 4.63 -9.77 20.41
C ASP A 78 3.43 -9.97 19.47
N TYR A 79 2.99 -8.91 18.79
CA TYR A 79 1.84 -8.96 17.88
C TYR A 79 2.10 -9.78 16.61
N LEU A 80 3.33 -9.71 16.06
CA LEU A 80 3.63 -10.28 14.74
C LEU A 80 4.00 -11.77 14.76
N ASN A 81 4.23 -12.37 15.93
CA ASN A 81 4.73 -13.75 16.03
C ASN A 81 3.97 -14.64 17.02
N GLN A 82 2.92 -14.13 17.67
CA GLN A 82 2.17 -14.92 18.66
C GLN A 82 1.15 -15.89 18.04
N GLY A 83 0.84 -15.78 16.74
CA GLY A 83 0.03 -16.78 16.02
C GLY A 83 -1.40 -16.96 16.54
N GLU A 84 -1.88 -16.10 17.43
CA GLU A 84 -3.25 -16.13 17.92
C GLU A 84 -4.17 -15.33 16.99
N LEU A 85 -5.03 -16.06 16.28
CA LEU A 85 -6.26 -15.61 15.63
C LEU A 85 -7.43 -16.36 16.28
#